data_AF-A0A8B7N0X8-F1
#
_entry.id   AF-A0A8B7N0X8-F1
#
_cell.length_a   1.000
_cell.length_b   1.000
_cell.length_c   1.000
_cell.angle_alpha   90.00
_cell.angle_beta   90.00
_cell.angle_gamma   90.00
#
_symmetry.space_group_name_H-M   'P 1'
#
loop_
_entity.id
_entity.type
_entity.pdbx_description
1 polymer ?
#
loop_
_entity_poly.entity_id
_entity_poly.type
_entity_poly.pdbx_seq_one_letter_code
_entity_poly.pdbx_strand_id
1 'polypeptide(L)' 'MWFEIIPSFSICVVCLTIPHMINPWLNKLLLGNWYQRSLRFGRERHYVLRDERLNGSTYKPLGLKDLPDEPAAK' A
#
# COMPACT_ATOMS: atom_id res chain seq x y z
N MET A 1 35.63 -0.69 26.97
CA MET A 1 36.14 -1.34 25.75
C MET A 1 35.30 -0.79 24.59
N TRP A 2 35.42 -1.30 23.36
CA TRP A 2 34.68 -0.75 22.23
C TRP A 2 33.28 -1.35 22.08
N PHE A 3 33.00 -2.47 22.76
CA PHE A 3 31.78 -3.26 22.60
C PHE A 3 30.63 -2.82 23.52
N GLU A 4 30.89 -1.97 24.50
CA GLU A 4 29.87 -1.40 25.39
C GLU A 4 28.90 -0.47 24.64
N ILE A 5 29.22 -0.06 23.40
CA ILE A 5 28.29 0.64 22.52
C ILE A 5 27.21 -0.29 21.93
N ILE A 6 27.50 -1.59 21.80
CA ILE A 6 26.66 -2.55 21.09
C ILE A 6 25.23 -2.63 21.68
N PRO A 7 25.03 -2.64 23.01
CA PRO A 7 23.68 -2.63 23.59
C PRO A 7 22.88 -1.37 23.25
N SER A 8 23.51 -0.18 23.28
CA SER A 8 22.82 1.06 22.93
C SER A 8 22.51 1.13 21.44
N PHE A 9 23.46 0.69 20.61
CA PHE A 9 23.28 0.61 19.17
C PHE A 9 22.16 -0.38 18.78
N SER A 10 22.10 -1.55 19.42
CA SER A 10 21.08 -2.55 19.12
C SER A 10 19.67 -2.06 19.47
N ILE A 11 19.50 -1.33 20.57
CA ILE A 11 18.23 -0.68 20.92
C ILE A 11 17.80 0.28 19.81
N CYS A 12 18.72 1.15 19.35
CA CYS A 12 18.43 2.08 18.25
C CYS A 12 18.02 1.35 16.97
N VAL A 13 18.75 0.30 16.58
CA VAL A 13 18.43 -0.50 15.39
C VAL A 13 17.07 -1.18 15.51
N VAL A 14 16.76 -1.76 16.67
CA VAL A 14 15.46 -2.42 16.89
C VAL A 14 14.32 -1.40 16.79
N CYS A 15 14.45 -0.24 17.45
CA CYS A 15 13.44 0.81 17.38
C CYS A 15 13.22 1.35 15.96
N LEU A 16 14.27 1.44 15.14
CA LEU A 16 14.17 1.89 13.75
C LEU A 16 13.61 0.82 12.80
N THR A 17 13.90 -0.46 13.03
CA THR A 17 13.48 -1.56 12.14
C THR A 17 12.02 -1.97 12.38
N ILE A 18 11.53 -1.91 13.62
CA ILE A 18 10.16 -2.30 13.98
C ILE A 18 9.09 -1.62 13.11
N PRO A 19 9.08 -0.27 12.92
CA PRO A 19 8.07 0.39 12.11
C PRO A 19 8.05 -0.09 10.66
N HIS A 20 9.22 -0.34 10.07
CA HIS A 20 9.33 -0.84 8.71
C HIS A 20 8.79 -2.27 8.57
N MET A 21 9.01 -3.12 9.57
CA MET A 21 8.48 -4.49 9.57
C MET A 21 6.97 -4.53 9.78
N ILE A 22 6.42 -3.63 10.60
CA ILE A 22 4.99 -3.58 10.91
C ILE A 22 4.18 -2.97 9.76
N ASN A 23 4.73 -2.01 9.02
CA ASN A 23 3.99 -1.25 8.01
C ASN A 23 3.27 -2.11 6.94
N PRO A 24 3.87 -3.14 6.33
CA PRO A 24 3.17 -3.99 5.36
C PRO A 24 1.98 -4.74 5.97
N TRP A 25 2.09 -5.15 7.23
CA TRP A 25 1.00 -5.83 7.94
C TRP A 25 -0.15 -4.88 8.24
N LEU A 26 0.15 -3.65 8.68
CA LEU A 26 -0.87 -2.62 8.85
C LEU A 26 -1.56 -2.26 7.53
N ASN A 27 -0.80 -2.13 6.44
CA ASN A 27 -1.36 -1.89 5.12
C ASN A 27 -2.32 -3.00 4.70
N LYS A 28 -1.93 -4.27 4.91
CA LYS A 28 -2.83 -5.39 4.60
C LYS A 28 -4.10 -5.36 5.43
N LEU A 29 -4.01 -5.03 6.71
CA LEU A 29 -5.15 -5.00 7.62
C LEU A 29 -6.12 -3.85 7.29
N LEU A 30 -5.60 -2.66 7.00
CA LEU A 30 -6.42 -1.46 6.78
C LEU A 30 -6.89 -1.28 5.33
N LEU A 31 -6.03 -1.64 4.36
CA LEU A 31 -6.23 -1.36 2.94
C LEU A 31 -6.55 -2.63 2.13
N GLY A 32 -6.42 -3.81 2.73
CA GLY A 32 -6.55 -5.10 2.04
C GLY A 32 -5.38 -5.44 1.11
N ASN A 33 -4.34 -4.60 1.07
CA ASN A 33 -3.17 -4.78 0.21
C ASN A 33 -1.87 -4.56 0.98
N TRP A 34 -0.82 -5.30 0.62
CA TRP A 34 0.48 -5.23 1.29
C TRP A 34 1.21 -3.90 1.10
N TYR A 35 0.93 -3.23 -0.02
CA TYR A 35 1.62 -2.02 -0.44
C TYR A 35 0.64 -0.86 -0.64
N GLN A 36 1.08 0.34 -0.22
CA GLN A 36 0.41 1.59 -0.55
C GLN A 36 0.76 2.02 -1.98
N ARG A 37 -0.20 2.62 -2.67
CA ARG A 37 -0.02 3.10 -4.03
C ARG A 37 0.67 4.46 -4.02
N SER A 38 1.59 4.69 -4.95
CA SER A 38 2.23 6.00 -5.10
C SER A 38 1.21 7.04 -5.55
N LEU A 39 1.27 8.22 -4.92
CA LEU A 39 0.51 9.43 -5.28
C LEU A 39 1.45 10.58 -5.61
N ARG A 40 2.69 10.27 -6.00
CA ARG A 40 3.73 11.27 -6.22
C ARG A 40 3.39 12.17 -7.40
N PHE A 41 2.90 11.59 -8.49
CA PHE A 41 2.60 12.33 -9.72
C PHE A 41 1.10 12.51 -9.93
N GLY A 42 0.71 13.60 -10.61
CA GLY A 42 -0.71 13.90 -10.88
C GLY A 42 -1.44 12.77 -11.61
N ARG A 43 -0.77 12.12 -12.57
CA ARG A 43 -1.33 10.97 -13.30
C ARG A 43 -1.69 9.80 -12.39
N GLU A 44 -0.83 9.47 -11.42
CA GLU A 44 -1.07 8.39 -10.46
C GLU A 44 -2.29 8.70 -9.58
N ARG A 45 -2.41 9.96 -9.14
CA ARG A 45 -3.58 10.43 -8.39
C ARG A 45 -4.86 10.31 -9.19
N HIS A 46 -4.83 10.68 -10.47
CA HIS A 46 -6.00 10.53 -11.34
C HIS A 46 -6.43 9.07 -11.49
N TYR A 47 -5.48 8.12 -11.59
CA TYR A 47 -5.81 6.70 -11.63
C TYR A 47 -6.39 6.17 -10.32
N VAL A 48 -5.84 6.59 -9.18
CA VAL A 48 -6.39 6.25 -7.86
C VAL A 48 -7.83 6.74 -7.71
N LEU A 49 -8.08 8.01 -8.04
CA LEU A 49 -9.44 8.58 -7.99
C LEU A 49 -10.39 7.92 -8.99
N ARG A 50 -9.89 7.51 -10.17
CA ARG A 50 -10.69 6.73 -11.13
C ARG A 50 -11.12 5.40 -10.52
N ASP A 51 -10.20 4.66 -9.92
CA ASP A 51 -10.49 3.34 -9.36
C ASP A 51 -11.46 3.44 -8.18
N GLU A 52 -11.33 4.48 -7.36
CA GLU A 52 -12.27 4.80 -6.28
C GLU A 52 -13.67 5.15 -6.81
N ARG A 53 -13.80 5.88 -7.92
CA ARG A 53 -15.10 6.17 -8.54
C ARG A 53 -15.75 4.94 -9.19
N LEU A 54 -14.95 4.02 -9.73
CA LEU A 54 -15.46 2.84 -10.42
C LEU A 54 -15.89 1.72 -9.46
N ASN A 55 -15.12 1.47 -8.38
CA ASN A 55 -15.33 0.32 -7.48
C ASN A 55 -15.58 0.72 -6.02
N GLY A 56 -15.56 2.01 -5.68
CA GLY A 56 -15.63 2.50 -4.30
C GLY A 56 -14.38 2.24 -3.46
N SER A 57 -13.34 1.59 -4.02
CA SER A 57 -12.08 1.31 -3.33
C SER A 57 -10.90 1.29 -4.30
N THR A 58 -9.84 2.00 -3.94
CA THR A 58 -8.58 2.06 -4.71
C THR A 58 -7.84 0.72 -4.75
N TYR A 59 -8.04 -0.12 -3.73
CA TYR A 59 -7.25 -1.35 -3.52
C TYR A 59 -7.96 -2.61 -4.01
N LYS A 60 -9.18 -2.48 -4.55
CA LYS A 60 -9.92 -3.57 -5.16
C LYS A 60 -9.82 -3.46 -6.70
N PRO A 61 -8.97 -4.25 -7.36
CA PRO A 61 -8.80 -4.15 -8.80
C PRO A 61 -10.05 -4.65 -9.55
N LEU A 62 -10.45 -3.92 -10.59
CA LEU A 62 -11.44 -4.37 -11.57
C LEU A 62 -10.71 -5.09 -12.71
N GLY A 63 -11.08 -6.35 -12.93
CA GLY A 63 -10.51 -7.20 -13.98
C GLY A 63 -11.42 -7.32 -15.20
N LEU A 64 -11.01 -8.16 -16.16
CA LEU A 64 -11.79 -8.44 -17.37
C LEU A 64 -13.16 -9.08 -17.06
N LYS A 65 -13.26 -9.80 -15.94
CA LYS A 65 -14.48 -10.42 -15.44
C LYS A 65 -15.57 -9.42 -15.00
N ASP A 66 -15.17 -8.17 -14.73
CA ASP A 66 -16.10 -7.14 -14.26
C ASP A 66 -16.63 -6.29 -15.43
N LEU A 67 -16.18 -6.57 -16.67
CA LEU A 67 -16.77 -5.96 -17.85
C LEU A 67 -18.07 -6.68 -18.22
N PRO A 68 -19.07 -5.94 -18.75
CA PRO A 68 -20.25 -6.56 -19.32
C PRO A 68 -19.88 -7.39 -20.56
N ASP A 69 -20.42 -8.60 -20.64
CA ASP A 69 -20.19 -9.54 -21.76
C ASP A 69 -20.79 -9.02 -23.07
N GLU A 70 -21.88 -8.25 -22.97
CA GLU A 70 -22.54 -7.61 -24.10
C GLU A 70 -22.16 -6.12 -24.17
N PRO A 71 -21.84 -5.58 -25.36
CA PRO A 71 -21.59 -4.16 -25.51
C PRO A 71 -22.86 -3.40 -25.12
N ALA A 72 -22.74 -2.46 -24.19
CA ALA A 72 -23.86 -1.62 -23.77
C ALA A 72 -24.54 -1.03 -25.02
N ALA A 73 -25.80 -1.39 -25.24
CA ALA A 73 -26.59 -0.90 -26.36
C ALA A 73 -26.59 0.64 -26.32
N LYS A 74 -26.16 1.25 -27.42
CA LYS A 74 -26.03 2.70 -27.58
C LYS A 74 -27.37 3.41 -27.46
#